data_AF-A0AAE9LAF9-F1
#
_entry.id   AF-A0AAE9LAF9-F1
#
_cell.length_a   1.000
_cell.length_b   1.000
_cell.length_c   1.000
_cell.angle_alpha   90.00
_cell.angle_beta   90.00
_cell.angle_gamma   90.00
#
_symmetry.space_group_name_H-M   'P 1'
#
loop_
_entity.id
_entity.type
_entity.pdbx_description
1 polymer ?
#
loop_
_entity_poly.entity_id
_entity_poly.type
_entity_poly.pdbx_seq_one_letter_code
_entity_poly.pdbx_strand_id
1 'polypeptide(L)'
;MKDKVKGLLLGVAIGTMFTGGSVLAANYKGVDVVFKDIQIYVDQVKKSSNSAIIYDGTTYIPARTVSKALDKQVSLDGNNLYIGKQPTNKNITKAQAVKLVKEKYFPKAPSQLTIEVDNTEGNTYLIHAYEVVIDDPNTGAGHTATWGWYYVDMKSGKVTSMY
;
A
#
# COMPACT_ATOMS: atom_id res chain seq x y z
N MET A 1 -15.82 -71.98 6.45
CA MET A 1 -15.01 -71.21 5.46
C MET A 1 -15.59 -69.83 5.16
N LYS A 2 -16.93 -69.64 5.13
CA LYS A 2 -17.57 -68.35 4.82
C LYS A 2 -17.21 -67.20 5.77
N ASP A 3 -16.99 -67.47 7.05
CA ASP A 3 -16.75 -66.40 8.04
C ASP A 3 -15.30 -65.92 8.09
N LYS A 4 -14.34 -66.79 7.73
CA LYS A 4 -12.92 -66.42 7.65
C LYS A 4 -12.61 -65.54 6.42
N VAL A 5 -13.32 -65.76 5.32
CA VAL A 5 -13.22 -64.94 4.10
C VAL A 5 -13.82 -63.54 4.32
N LYS A 6 -14.91 -63.45 5.10
CA LYS A 6 -15.49 -62.16 5.51
C LYS A 6 -14.53 -61.34 6.40
N GLY A 7 -13.82 -62.01 7.32
CA GLY A 7 -12.81 -61.35 8.15
C GLY A 7 -11.60 -60.82 7.36
N LEU A 8 -11.15 -61.57 6.35
CA LEU A 8 -10.04 -61.14 5.48
C LEU A 8 -10.44 -59.95 4.59
N LEU A 9 -11.65 -59.95 4.02
CA LEU A 9 -12.16 -58.84 3.22
C LEU A 9 -12.34 -57.55 4.03
N LEU A 10 -12.78 -57.67 5.29
CA LEU A 10 -12.90 -56.53 6.20
C LEU A 10 -11.51 -55.99 6.62
N GLY A 11 -10.54 -56.87 6.84
CA GLY A 11 -9.16 -56.51 7.16
C GLY A 11 -8.42 -55.81 6.02
N VAL A 12 -8.62 -56.25 4.77
CA VAL A 12 -8.03 -55.60 3.58
C VAL A 12 -8.64 -54.21 3.35
N ALA A 13 -9.95 -54.05 3.54
CA ALA A 13 -10.62 -52.75 3.38
C ALA A 13 -10.11 -51.69 4.36
N ILE A 14 -9.76 -52.09 5.60
CA ILE A 14 -9.18 -51.20 6.61
C ILE A 14 -7.67 -50.99 6.37
N GLY A 15 -6.96 -52.04 5.94
CA GLY A 15 -5.53 -51.99 5.64
C GLY A 15 -5.18 -51.07 4.46
N THR A 16 -6.04 -51.00 3.43
CA THR A 16 -5.82 -50.11 2.29
C THR A 16 -6.04 -48.63 2.58
N MET A 17 -6.67 -48.28 3.72
CA MET A 17 -6.82 -46.87 4.12
C MET A 17 -5.52 -46.28 4.68
N PHE A 18 -4.52 -47.10 5.03
CA PHE A 18 -3.27 -46.63 5.66
C PHE A 18 -2.05 -46.59 4.73
N THR A 19 -2.12 -47.09 3.49
CA THR A 19 -0.98 -47.09 2.55
C THR A 19 -1.22 -46.21 1.31
N GLY A 20 -1.98 -45.13 1.47
CA GLY A 20 -2.16 -44.09 0.46
C GLY A 20 -1.34 -42.84 0.76
N GLY A 21 -0.08 -43.00 1.19
CA GLY A 21 0.84 -41.90 1.40
C GLY A 21 1.24 -41.28 0.07
N SER A 22 0.47 -40.31 -0.42
CA SER A 22 1.00 -39.36 -1.38
C SER A 22 2.10 -38.56 -0.66
N VAL A 23 3.33 -38.77 -1.11
CA VAL A 23 4.50 -37.99 -0.72
C VAL A 23 4.34 -36.59 -1.30
N LEU A 24 3.58 -35.75 -0.60
CA LEU A 24 3.59 -34.30 -0.75
C LEU A 24 3.70 -33.70 0.66
N ALA A 25 4.80 -34.02 1.35
CA ALA A 25 5.23 -33.29 2.54
C ALA A 25 5.77 -31.91 2.14
N ALA A 26 4.90 -31.09 1.55
CA ALA A 26 5.02 -29.64 1.71
C ALA A 26 4.51 -29.32 3.13
N ASN A 27 5.18 -28.40 3.82
CA ASN A 27 5.04 -28.06 5.24
C ASN A 27 3.63 -27.57 5.67
N TYR A 28 2.60 -28.39 5.51
CA TYR A 28 1.24 -28.09 5.95
C TYR A 28 1.00 -28.74 7.30
N LYS A 29 0.99 -27.94 8.37
CA LYS A 29 0.41 -28.37 9.66
C LYS A 29 -1.10 -28.15 9.58
N GLY A 30 -1.86 -29.25 9.69
CA GLY A 30 -3.29 -29.15 9.98
C GLY A 30 -3.47 -28.47 11.34
N VAL A 31 -4.40 -27.53 11.42
CA VAL A 31 -4.75 -26.82 12.65
C VAL A 31 -6.22 -27.09 12.95
N ASP A 32 -6.51 -27.50 14.17
CA ASP A 32 -7.89 -27.63 14.64
C ASP A 32 -8.42 -26.24 14.98
N VAL A 33 -9.53 -25.87 14.36
CA VAL A 33 -10.14 -24.56 14.52
C VAL A 33 -11.63 -24.69 14.81
N VAL A 34 -12.18 -23.74 15.58
CA VAL A 34 -13.62 -23.65 15.84
C VAL A 34 -14.20 -22.53 15.00
N PHE A 35 -15.16 -22.85 14.15
CA PHE A 35 -15.95 -21.84 13.44
C PHE A 35 -17.09 -21.34 14.33
N LYS A 36 -17.24 -20.03 14.44
CA LYS A 36 -18.28 -19.41 15.28
C LYS A 36 -18.84 -18.15 14.64
N ASP A 37 -20.16 -18.04 14.58
CA ASP A 37 -20.80 -16.79 14.18
C ASP A 37 -20.73 -15.75 15.29
N ILE A 38 -20.28 -14.55 14.93
CA ILE A 38 -20.12 -13.43 15.85
C ILE A 38 -20.87 -12.19 15.36
N GLN A 39 -21.23 -11.33 16.31
CA GLN A 39 -21.74 -9.99 16.06
C GLN A 39 -20.62 -8.99 16.33
N ILE A 40 -20.40 -8.05 15.41
CA ILE A 40 -19.36 -7.03 15.53
C ILE A 40 -19.99 -5.72 15.93
N TYR A 41 -19.46 -5.13 17.01
CA TYR A 41 -19.81 -3.82 17.50
C TYR A 41 -18.58 -2.90 17.42
N VAL A 42 -18.79 -1.67 16.94
CA VAL A 42 -17.78 -0.60 16.95
C VAL A 42 -18.42 0.56 17.70
N ASP A 43 -17.78 1.03 18.77
CA ASP A 43 -18.32 2.07 19.65
C ASP A 43 -19.75 1.76 20.12
N GLN A 44 -19.96 0.51 20.55
CA GLN A 44 -21.26 -0.03 21.00
C GLN A 44 -22.34 -0.12 19.90
N VAL A 45 -22.05 0.30 18.67
CA VAL A 45 -22.98 0.20 17.53
C VAL A 45 -22.76 -1.11 16.78
N LYS A 46 -23.83 -1.88 16.57
CA LYS A 46 -23.79 -3.11 15.77
C LYS A 46 -23.46 -2.77 14.31
N LYS A 47 -22.37 -3.33 13.79
CA LYS A 47 -21.87 -3.07 12.43
C LYS A 47 -22.04 -4.25 11.47
N SER A 48 -21.86 -5.49 11.95
CA SER A 48 -21.92 -6.67 11.07
C SER A 48 -22.13 -7.98 11.82
N SER A 49 -22.41 -9.04 11.07
CA SER A 49 -22.45 -10.43 11.51
C SER A 49 -21.57 -11.24 10.56
N ASN A 50 -20.64 -12.03 11.08
CA ASN A 50 -19.80 -12.89 10.24
C ASN A 50 -19.27 -14.11 11.02
N SER A 51 -18.84 -15.13 10.30
CA SER A 51 -18.16 -16.29 10.87
C SER A 51 -16.71 -15.93 11.20
N ALA A 52 -16.32 -16.16 12.44
CA ALA A 52 -14.96 -16.07 12.93
C ALA A 52 -14.37 -17.48 13.08
N ILE A 53 -13.04 -17.52 13.08
CA ILE A 53 -12.27 -18.73 13.34
C ILE A 53 -11.62 -18.53 14.71
N ILE A 54 -11.84 -19.46 15.63
CA ILE A 54 -11.15 -19.49 16.92
C ILE A 54 -10.05 -20.53 16.81
N TYR A 55 -8.81 -20.08 16.97
CA TYR A 55 -7.62 -20.91 16.96
C TYR A 55 -6.73 -20.49 18.12
N ASP A 56 -6.31 -21.46 18.94
CA ASP A 56 -5.46 -21.22 20.12
C ASP A 56 -5.96 -20.08 21.03
N GLY A 57 -7.26 -20.12 21.36
CA GLY A 57 -7.92 -19.08 22.17
C GLY A 57 -8.07 -17.71 21.49
N THR A 58 -7.52 -17.53 20.29
CA THR A 58 -7.54 -16.27 19.56
C THR A 58 -8.66 -16.26 18.53
N THR A 59 -9.44 -15.18 18.50
CA THR A 59 -10.51 -14.99 17.49
C THR A 59 -9.94 -14.29 16.27
N TYR A 60 -9.91 -15.00 15.15
CA TYR A 60 -9.51 -14.49 13.84
C TYR A 60 -10.75 -14.11 13.04
N ILE A 61 -10.74 -12.89 12.51
CA ILE A 61 -11.82 -12.35 11.68
C ILE A 61 -11.25 -11.85 10.35
N PRO A 62 -11.99 -11.99 9.23
CA PRO A 62 -11.51 -11.48 7.96
C PRO A 62 -11.31 -9.97 8.01
N ALA A 63 -10.15 -9.49 7.52
CA ALA A 63 -9.85 -8.05 7.50
C ALA A 63 -10.91 -7.22 6.75
N ARG A 64 -11.55 -7.81 5.72
CA ARG A 64 -12.67 -7.21 4.99
C ARG A 64 -13.89 -6.95 5.88
N THR A 65 -14.12 -7.82 6.86
CA THR A 65 -15.22 -7.65 7.82
C THR A 65 -14.94 -6.48 8.74
N VAL A 66 -13.70 -6.38 9.24
CA VAL A 66 -13.25 -5.25 10.05
C VAL A 66 -13.33 -3.94 9.25
N SER A 67 -12.83 -3.93 8.02
CA SER A 67 -12.85 -2.73 7.18
C SER A 67 -14.27 -2.24 6.89
N LYS A 68 -15.21 -3.17 6.63
CA LYS A 68 -16.63 -2.85 6.48
C LYS A 68 -17.23 -2.29 7.77
N ALA A 69 -16.88 -2.85 8.93
CA ALA A 69 -17.38 -2.35 10.21
C ALA A 69 -16.86 -0.93 10.54
N LEU A 70 -15.66 -0.60 10.06
CA LEU A 70 -15.02 0.72 10.23
C LEU A 70 -15.34 1.72 9.12
N ASP A 71 -16.16 1.33 8.12
CA ASP A 71 -16.46 2.14 6.94
C ASP A 71 -15.17 2.61 6.21
N LYS A 72 -14.19 1.70 6.11
CA LYS A 72 -12.90 1.91 5.43
C LYS A 72 -12.69 0.89 4.31
N GLN A 73 -11.95 1.30 3.28
CA GLN A 73 -11.47 0.37 2.26
C GLN A 73 -10.36 -0.51 2.82
N VAL A 74 -10.28 -1.76 2.34
CA VAL A 74 -9.17 -2.68 2.60
C VAL A 74 -8.47 -3.00 1.30
N SER A 75 -7.15 -3.08 1.34
CA SER A 75 -6.33 -3.38 0.17
C SER A 75 -5.03 -4.05 0.57
N LEU A 76 -4.49 -4.83 -0.36
CA LEU A 76 -3.19 -5.46 -0.23
C LEU A 76 -2.23 -4.84 -1.25
N ASP A 77 -1.07 -4.38 -0.80
CA ASP A 77 0.04 -3.95 -1.66
C ASP A 77 1.32 -4.66 -1.20
N GLY A 78 1.79 -5.60 -2.03
CA GLY A 78 2.80 -6.58 -1.66
C GLY A 78 2.37 -7.42 -0.46
N ASN A 79 3.21 -7.42 0.59
CA ASN A 79 2.95 -8.11 1.86
C ASN A 79 2.21 -7.21 2.88
N ASN A 80 1.83 -5.99 2.50
CA ASN A 80 1.24 -5.02 3.41
C ASN A 80 -0.27 -4.95 3.21
N LEU A 81 -1.02 -5.14 4.29
CA LEU A 81 -2.47 -4.98 4.32
C LEU A 81 -2.82 -3.60 4.89
N TYR A 82 -3.47 -2.77 4.07
CA TYR A 82 -3.93 -1.43 4.47
C TYR A 82 -5.43 -1.44 4.71
N ILE A 83 -5.85 -0.83 5.82
CA ILE A 83 -7.25 -0.49 6.09
C ILE A 83 -7.34 1.03 6.19
N GLY A 84 -8.11 1.65 5.30
CA GLY A 84 -8.24 3.10 5.20
C GLY A 84 -7.28 3.70 4.17
N LYS A 85 -6.40 4.62 4.62
CA LYS A 85 -5.48 5.32 3.71
C LYS A 85 -4.40 4.36 3.23
N GLN A 86 -4.23 4.28 1.92
CA GLN A 86 -3.10 3.61 1.30
C GLN A 86 -1.90 4.56 1.23
N PRO A 87 -0.66 4.05 1.30
CA PRO A 87 0.49 4.84 0.92
C PRO A 87 0.36 5.17 -0.56
N THR A 88 0.45 6.46 -0.88
CA THR A 88 0.63 6.89 -2.25
C THR A 88 2.06 6.53 -2.67
N ASN A 89 2.32 5.25 -2.96
CA ASN A 89 3.57 4.76 -3.57
C ASN A 89 3.72 5.22 -5.03
N LYS A 90 3.11 6.35 -5.40
CA LYS A 90 3.41 7.05 -6.65
C LYS A 90 4.36 8.17 -6.30
N ASN A 91 5.59 8.03 -6.79
CA ASN A 91 6.51 9.16 -6.84
C ASN A 91 5.77 10.35 -7.44
N ILE A 92 5.89 11.49 -6.79
CA ILE A 92 5.35 12.76 -7.24
C ILE A 92 5.94 13.03 -8.63
N THR A 93 5.11 13.47 -9.56
CA THR A 93 5.57 13.82 -10.91
C THR A 93 6.32 15.15 -10.89
N LYS A 94 7.15 15.41 -11.89
CA LYS A 94 7.82 16.71 -12.05
C LYS A 94 6.84 17.89 -11.99
N ALA A 95 5.68 17.76 -12.66
CA ALA A 95 4.64 18.78 -12.66
C ALA A 95 4.03 19.00 -11.26
N GLN A 96 3.82 17.93 -10.50
CA GLN A 96 3.34 18.04 -9.12
C GLN A 96 4.40 18.67 -8.21
N ALA A 97 5.69 18.35 -8.40
CA ALA A 97 6.78 18.93 -7.63
C ALA A 97 6.92 20.45 -7.87
N VAL A 98 6.84 20.88 -9.14
CA VAL A 98 6.79 22.31 -9.51
C VAL A 98 5.59 23.00 -8.87
N LYS A 99 4.41 22.36 -8.92
CA LYS A 99 3.19 22.90 -8.29
C LYS A 99 3.38 23.10 -6.78
N LEU A 100 3.98 22.14 -6.08
CA LEU A 100 4.24 22.23 -4.64
C LEU A 100 5.17 23.40 -4.29
N VAL A 101 6.23 23.62 -5.07
CA VAL A 101 7.13 24.78 -4.87
C VAL A 101 6.40 26.09 -5.13
N LYS A 102 5.65 26.18 -6.25
CA LYS A 102 4.87 27.37 -6.61
C LYS A 102 3.85 27.73 -5.53
N GLU A 103 3.06 26.78 -5.07
CA GLU A 103 2.03 27.02 -4.05
C GLU A 103 2.63 27.44 -2.70
N LYS A 104 3.79 26.87 -2.33
CA LYS A 104 4.42 27.13 -1.03
C LYS A 104 5.21 28.44 -0.97
N TYR A 105 6.01 28.74 -1.99
CA TYR A 105 6.96 29.87 -1.97
C TYR A 105 6.53 31.03 -2.86
N PHE A 106 5.72 30.78 -3.89
CA PHE A 106 5.33 31.79 -4.87
C PHE A 106 3.81 31.81 -5.12
N PRO A 107 2.97 31.94 -4.06
CA PRO A 107 1.51 31.93 -4.22
C PRO A 107 0.99 33.10 -5.07
N LYS A 108 1.78 34.18 -5.18
CA LYS A 108 1.52 35.36 -6.03
C LYS A 108 2.66 35.57 -7.04
N ALA A 109 3.12 34.47 -7.64
CA ALA A 109 4.17 34.51 -8.66
C ALA A 109 3.80 35.47 -9.81
N PRO A 110 4.72 36.34 -10.26
CA PRO A 110 4.50 37.14 -11.46
C PRO A 110 4.58 36.24 -12.72
N SER A 111 4.02 36.70 -13.84
CA SER A 111 3.89 35.89 -15.07
C SER A 111 5.22 35.51 -15.70
N GLN A 112 6.28 36.28 -15.47
CA GLN A 112 7.62 36.03 -15.99
C GLN A 112 8.43 35.03 -15.16
N LEU A 113 7.93 34.60 -13.99
CA LEU A 113 8.61 33.63 -13.15
C LEU A 113 8.46 32.23 -13.74
N THR A 114 9.58 31.64 -14.12
CA THR A 114 9.70 30.24 -14.54
C THR A 114 10.08 29.39 -13.34
N ILE A 115 9.36 28.29 -13.14
CA ILE A 115 9.66 27.30 -12.10
C ILE A 115 9.67 25.94 -12.77
N GLU A 116 10.82 25.29 -12.79
CA GLU A 116 10.98 23.99 -13.44
C GLU A 116 11.94 23.08 -12.69
N VAL A 117 11.89 21.79 -13.04
CA VAL A 117 12.83 20.80 -12.50
C VAL A 117 14.10 20.86 -13.31
N ASP A 118 15.15 21.41 -12.71
CA ASP A 118 16.48 21.53 -13.29
C ASP A 118 17.17 20.15 -13.33
N ASN A 119 17.19 19.46 -12.19
CA ASN A 119 17.83 18.14 -12.09
C ASN A 119 17.05 17.16 -11.19
N THR A 120 17.37 15.87 -11.28
CA THR A 120 16.87 14.82 -10.38
C THR A 120 18.05 14.10 -9.72
N GLU A 121 18.12 14.20 -8.40
CA GLU A 121 19.20 13.63 -7.59
C GLU A 121 18.64 12.56 -6.66
N GLY A 122 18.89 11.30 -6.99
CA GLY A 122 18.38 10.16 -6.24
C GLY A 122 16.85 10.14 -6.16
N ASN A 123 16.30 10.41 -4.98
CA ASN A 123 14.86 10.45 -4.72
C ASN A 123 14.31 11.89 -4.59
N THR A 124 15.02 12.87 -5.14
CA THR A 124 14.71 14.30 -4.96
C THR A 124 14.73 15.03 -6.30
N TYR A 125 13.75 15.90 -6.54
CA TYR A 125 13.82 16.89 -7.63
C TYR A 125 14.50 18.17 -7.14
N LEU A 126 15.46 18.66 -7.90
CA LEU A 126 16.02 20.00 -7.76
C LEU A 126 15.20 20.94 -8.66
N ILE A 127 14.57 21.94 -8.04
CA ILE A 127 13.68 22.89 -8.70
C ILE A 127 14.34 24.26 -8.70
N HIS A 128 14.41 24.86 -9.88
CA HIS A 128 14.95 26.19 -10.10
C HIS A 128 13.79 27.16 -10.35
N ALA A 129 13.73 28.23 -9.55
CA ALA A 129 12.83 29.35 -9.76
C ALA A 129 13.64 30.55 -10.24
N TYR A 130 13.34 31.05 -11.44
CA TYR A 130 14.07 32.15 -12.05
C TYR A 130 13.19 32.97 -13.00
N GLU A 131 13.62 34.18 -13.31
CA GLU A 131 13.08 34.97 -14.40
C GLU A 131 14.19 35.36 -15.38
N VAL A 132 13.81 35.58 -16.64
CA VAL A 132 14.72 36.10 -17.66
C VAL A 132 14.46 37.60 -17.79
N VAL A 133 15.45 38.41 -17.42
CA VAL A 133 15.40 39.87 -17.51
C VAL A 133 16.10 40.29 -18.79
N ILE A 134 15.41 41.08 -19.63
CA ILE A 134 15.98 41.62 -20.87
C ILE A 134 16.64 42.97 -20.53
N ASP A 135 17.94 43.07 -20.77
CA ASP A 135 18.73 44.29 -20.53
C ASP A 135 18.67 45.24 -21.72
N ASP A 136 18.71 44.70 -22.93
CA ASP A 136 18.63 45.46 -24.17
C ASP A 136 17.49 44.93 -25.04
N PRO A 137 16.36 45.67 -25.10
CA PRO A 137 15.20 45.29 -25.90
C PRO A 137 15.48 45.19 -27.41
N ASN A 138 16.52 45.86 -27.92
CA ASN A 138 16.82 45.88 -29.35
C ASN A 138 17.63 44.65 -29.80
N THR A 139 18.48 44.14 -28.91
CA THR A 139 19.30 42.95 -29.18
C THR A 139 18.71 41.67 -28.57
N GLY A 140 17.74 41.81 -27.66
CA GLY A 140 17.21 40.71 -26.86
C GLY A 140 18.21 40.19 -25.84
N ALA A 141 19.33 40.89 -25.64
CA ALA A 141 20.33 40.52 -24.65
C ALA A 141 19.74 40.69 -23.25
N GLY A 142 19.96 39.68 -22.40
CA GLY A 142 19.42 39.64 -21.05
C GLY A 142 20.18 38.63 -20.20
N HIS A 143 19.76 38.52 -18.94
CA HIS A 143 20.35 37.60 -17.97
C HIS A 143 19.27 36.89 -17.15
N THR A 144 19.65 35.75 -16.56
CA THR A 144 18.77 34.97 -15.70
C THR A 144 18.93 35.43 -14.25
N ALA A 145 17.85 35.94 -13.66
CA ALA A 145 17.78 36.27 -12.24
C ALA A 145 17.18 35.08 -11.47
N THR A 146 17.97 34.45 -10.60
CA THR A 146 17.51 33.31 -9.80
C THR A 146 16.83 33.78 -8.52
N TRP A 147 15.62 33.29 -8.29
CA TRP A 147 14.83 33.57 -7.10
C TRP A 147 15.06 32.53 -6.01
N GLY A 148 15.33 31.27 -6.39
CA GLY A 148 15.65 30.23 -5.41
C GLY A 148 15.83 28.83 -6.00
N TRP A 149 16.40 27.97 -5.16
CA TRP A 149 16.60 26.55 -5.44
C TRP A 149 15.91 25.71 -4.36
N TYR A 150 15.16 24.69 -4.78
CA TYR A 150 14.34 23.89 -3.88
C TYR A 150 14.50 22.40 -4.14
N TYR A 151 14.61 21.64 -3.06
CA TYR A 151 14.57 20.18 -3.08
C TYR A 151 13.16 19.67 -2.79
N VAL A 152 12.64 18.78 -3.63
CA VAL A 152 11.35 18.11 -3.41
C VAL A 152 11.55 16.59 -3.34
N ASP A 153 11.32 16.01 -2.17
CA ASP A 153 11.37 14.55 -2.02
C ASP A 153 10.22 13.89 -2.79
N MET A 154 10.56 12.93 -3.65
CA MET A 154 9.64 12.30 -4.60
C MET A 154 8.56 11.46 -3.91
N LYS A 155 8.77 11.01 -2.68
CA LYS A 155 7.84 10.11 -1.96
C LYS A 155 6.90 10.88 -1.03
N SER A 156 7.44 11.83 -0.28
CA SER A 156 6.73 12.60 0.73
C SER A 156 6.20 13.94 0.21
N GLY A 157 6.78 14.48 -0.87
CA GLY A 157 6.48 15.83 -1.36
C GLY A 157 7.00 16.94 -0.47
N LYS A 158 7.88 16.61 0.48
CA LYS A 158 8.49 17.61 1.36
C LYS A 158 9.38 18.53 0.53
N VAL A 159 9.02 19.82 0.50
CA VAL A 159 9.79 20.88 -0.14
C VAL A 159 10.74 21.53 0.88
N THR A 160 12.03 21.57 0.55
CA THR A 160 13.09 22.19 1.34
C THR A 160 13.80 23.25 0.50
N SER A 161 13.93 24.47 1.03
CA SER A 161 14.73 25.51 0.37
C SER A 161 16.22 25.21 0.56
N MET A 162 17.03 25.45 -0.46
CA MET A 162 18.49 25.32 -0.37
C MET A 162 19.11 26.49 0.42
N TYR A 163 18.40 27.62 0.51
CA TYR A 163 18.80 28.85 1.20
C TYR A 163 17.70 29.34 2.15
#